data_AF-A0A1J4SPB7-F1
#
_entry.id   AF-A0A1J4SPB7-F1
#
_cell.length_a   1.000
_cell.length_b   1.000
_cell.length_c   1.000
_cell.angle_alpha   90.00
_cell.angle_beta   90.00
_cell.angle_gamma   90.00
#
_symmetry.space_group_name_H-M   'P 1'
#
loop_
_entity.id
_entity.type
_entity.pdbx_description
1 polymer ?
#
loop_
_entity_poly.entity_id
_entity_poly.type
_entity_poly.pdbx_seq_one_letter_code
_entity_poly.pdbx_strand_id
1 'polypeptide(L)'
;MKTSRLAALIVSALLFSGCGLFKQKAADYYLGKARKTAESRNPPQAEVESAFANIEKAISYDPGSAYAVELLGRLADSASQNGFSGAQELEASALKKALTASPLNWSAREALTTFLAARGDTGGLEALAGQAQELAGAGGEEQRYCALLADLAARASALPWLESEAYLSLNKSAETLFEKASAYEAGAVKVRALKGETDKITAKDPGIKKYAPAALVSASEVAAGDALRDSEAMEAIAGFNVRAASDKAFRKGVELTVQGNASLIKKEYAQARAFYQGALNYYPALVDARRQLAEADFQEGAALAAAGENQKAAVKLLNKAYGGATAVIAEASKTGNLIPFVKPAKFLGETYSLKAADLAALRAVEGARLRNTARLEREFKAALDEALKLNPEGRLARELLERYTKDGF
;
A
#
# COMPACT_ATOMS: atom_id res chain seq x y z
N MET A 1 -66.02 -1.74 1.21
CA MET A 1 -65.25 -1.77 2.47
C MET A 1 -65.98 -0.94 3.51
N LYS A 2 -66.26 -1.47 4.72
CA LYS A 2 -66.91 -0.71 5.80
C LYS A 2 -66.01 0.47 6.19
N THR A 3 -66.59 1.66 6.35
CA THR A 3 -65.92 2.93 6.73
C THR A 3 -65.02 2.80 7.96
N SER A 4 -65.35 1.90 8.89
CA SER A 4 -64.52 1.57 10.06
C SER A 4 -63.18 0.90 9.74
N ARG A 5 -63.07 0.12 8.65
CA ARG A 5 -61.81 -0.49 8.22
C ARG A 5 -60.88 0.51 7.54
N LEU A 6 -61.42 1.51 6.85
CA LEU A 6 -60.65 2.59 6.23
C LEU A 6 -60.06 3.52 7.31
N ALA A 7 -60.87 3.88 8.32
CA ALA A 7 -60.43 4.70 9.45
C ALA A 7 -59.35 3.99 10.30
N ALA A 8 -59.48 2.69 10.55
CA ALA A 8 -58.46 1.92 11.25
C ALA A 8 -57.14 1.84 10.45
N LEU A 9 -57.19 1.67 9.14
CA LEU A 9 -56.01 1.68 8.26
C LEU A 9 -55.31 3.05 8.24
N ILE A 10 -56.07 4.15 8.21
CA ILE A 10 -55.53 5.51 8.24
C ILE A 10 -54.91 5.82 9.61
N VAL A 11 -55.54 5.41 10.71
CA VAL A 11 -55.00 5.58 12.07
C VAL A 11 -53.76 4.71 12.28
N SER A 12 -53.75 3.46 11.82
CA SER A 12 -52.55 2.62 11.85
C SER A 12 -51.42 3.19 10.99
N ALA A 13 -51.71 3.66 9.78
CA ALA A 13 -50.72 4.33 8.92
C ALA A 13 -50.16 5.62 9.57
N LEU A 14 -51.01 6.41 10.24
CA LEU A 14 -50.59 7.60 10.99
C LEU A 14 -49.74 7.24 12.22
N LEU A 15 -50.10 6.19 12.97
CA LEU A 15 -49.33 5.70 14.12
C LEU A 15 -47.98 5.10 13.71
N PHE A 16 -47.90 4.43 12.56
CA PHE A 16 -46.62 3.95 12.01
C PHE A 16 -45.78 5.09 11.39
N SER A 17 -46.39 6.13 10.82
CA SER A 17 -45.67 7.32 10.33
C SER A 17 -45.15 8.24 11.47
N GLY A 18 -45.83 8.25 12.63
CA GLY A 18 -45.42 9.02 13.80
C GLY A 18 -44.11 8.54 14.43
N CYS A 19 -43.82 7.23 14.36
CA CYS A 19 -42.58 6.66 14.88
C CYS A 19 -41.31 7.23 14.24
N GLY A 20 -41.37 7.68 12.98
CA GLY A 20 -40.22 8.28 12.28
C GLY A 20 -39.80 9.61 12.89
N LEU A 21 -40.76 10.52 13.15
CA LEU A 21 -40.47 11.86 13.69
C LEU A 21 -39.94 11.81 15.13
N PHE A 22 -40.44 10.88 15.96
CA PHE A 22 -39.91 10.71 17.32
C PHE A 22 -38.48 10.17 17.32
N LYS A 23 -38.18 9.18 16.46
CA LYS A 23 -36.82 8.65 16.30
C LYS A 23 -35.87 9.72 15.77
N GLN A 24 -36.28 10.50 14.78
CA GLN A 24 -35.48 11.59 14.24
C GLN A 24 -35.16 12.65 15.31
N LYS A 25 -36.16 13.10 16.08
CA LYS A 25 -35.93 14.05 17.19
C LYS A 25 -35.02 13.46 18.28
N ALA A 26 -35.13 12.17 18.56
CA ALA A 26 -34.24 11.49 19.50
C ALA A 26 -32.81 11.46 18.95
N ALA A 27 -32.62 11.11 17.67
CA ALA A 27 -31.33 11.15 17.00
C ALA A 27 -30.71 12.56 17.07
N ASP A 28 -31.45 13.59 16.68
CA ASP A 28 -31.01 15.00 16.72
C ASP A 28 -30.61 15.44 18.14
N TYR A 29 -31.38 15.03 19.15
CA TYR A 29 -31.07 15.33 20.55
C TYR A 29 -29.71 14.75 20.97
N TYR A 30 -29.42 13.51 20.62
CA TYR A 30 -28.14 12.88 20.95
C TYR A 30 -26.98 13.44 20.12
N LEU A 31 -27.18 13.72 18.82
CA LEU A 31 -26.18 14.37 17.98
C LEU A 31 -25.87 15.78 18.49
N GLY A 32 -26.88 16.54 18.94
CA GLY A 32 -26.70 17.86 19.54
C GLY A 32 -25.85 17.83 20.82
N LYS A 33 -25.89 16.73 21.60
CA LYS A 33 -25.00 16.54 22.75
C LYS A 33 -23.56 16.27 22.32
N ALA A 34 -23.38 15.33 21.39
CA ALA A 34 -22.06 14.95 20.90
C ALA A 34 -21.33 16.10 20.19
N ARG A 35 -22.08 16.93 19.46
CA ARG A 35 -21.56 18.08 18.73
C ARG A 35 -20.80 19.06 19.62
N LYS A 36 -21.29 19.32 20.83
CA LYS A 36 -20.62 20.22 21.79
C LYS A 36 -19.22 19.75 22.14
N THR A 37 -19.03 18.43 22.26
CA THR A 37 -17.73 17.83 22.54
C THR A 37 -16.84 17.83 21.30
N ALA A 38 -17.40 17.59 20.10
CA ALA A 38 -16.62 17.63 18.86
C ALA A 38 -16.08 19.05 18.55
N GLU A 39 -16.81 20.09 18.94
CA GLU A 39 -16.44 21.51 18.74
C GLU A 39 -15.60 22.09 19.90
N SER A 40 -15.45 21.38 21.02
CA SER A 40 -14.69 21.89 22.16
C SER A 40 -13.18 21.72 21.96
N ARG A 41 -12.41 22.64 22.55
CA ARG A 41 -10.94 22.60 22.51
C ARG A 41 -10.45 21.76 23.70
N ASN A 42 -9.85 20.60 23.41
CA ASN A 42 -9.33 19.65 24.40
C ASN A 42 -10.39 19.08 25.38
N PRO A 43 -11.47 18.44 24.89
CA PRO A 43 -12.41 17.76 25.78
C PRO A 43 -11.71 16.67 26.62
N PRO A 44 -12.07 16.51 27.91
CA PRO A 44 -11.66 15.35 28.69
C PRO A 44 -12.04 14.04 28.00
N GLN A 45 -11.21 13.01 28.14
CA GLN A 45 -11.45 11.70 27.51
C GLN A 45 -12.85 11.13 27.81
N ALA A 46 -13.32 11.24 29.06
CA ALA A 46 -14.65 10.77 29.45
C ALA A 46 -15.79 11.50 28.70
N GLU A 47 -15.60 12.77 28.35
CA GLU A 47 -16.58 13.52 27.55
C GLU A 47 -16.56 13.06 26.09
N VAL A 48 -15.38 12.74 25.54
CA VAL A 48 -15.22 12.17 24.19
C VAL A 48 -15.91 10.81 24.10
N GLU A 49 -15.66 9.90 25.04
CA GLU A 49 -16.31 8.59 25.10
C GLU A 49 -17.83 8.72 25.22
N SER A 50 -18.31 9.65 26.05
CA SER A 50 -19.74 9.97 26.16
C SER A 50 -20.32 10.52 24.85
N ALA A 51 -19.56 11.35 24.12
CA ALA A 51 -19.95 11.86 22.82
C ALA A 51 -20.06 10.73 21.78
N PHE A 52 -19.09 9.81 21.72
CA PHE A 52 -19.19 8.59 20.90
C PHE A 52 -20.44 7.77 21.24
N ALA A 53 -20.70 7.53 22.53
CA ALA A 53 -21.89 6.80 22.98
C ALA A 53 -23.20 7.52 22.61
N ASN A 54 -23.22 8.85 22.60
CA ASN A 54 -24.37 9.62 22.14
C ASN A 54 -24.55 9.48 20.62
N ILE A 55 -23.48 9.50 19.82
CA ILE A 55 -23.58 9.26 18.37
C ILE A 55 -24.08 7.84 18.09
N GLU A 56 -23.57 6.83 18.80
CA GLU A 56 -24.08 5.45 18.67
C GLU A 56 -25.57 5.35 19.00
N LYS A 57 -26.04 6.04 20.04
CA LYS A 57 -27.48 6.14 20.34
C LYS A 57 -28.24 6.82 19.22
N ALA A 58 -27.71 7.88 18.63
CA ALA A 58 -28.35 8.53 17.48
C ALA A 58 -28.47 7.57 16.28
N ILE A 59 -27.41 6.82 15.98
CA ILE A 59 -27.38 5.79 14.92
C ILE A 59 -28.43 4.70 15.17
N SER A 60 -28.70 4.31 16.42
CA SER A 60 -29.75 3.31 16.68
C SER A 60 -31.17 3.81 16.41
N TYR A 61 -31.39 5.13 16.49
CA TYR A 61 -32.66 5.77 16.13
C TYR A 61 -32.77 6.09 14.63
N ASP A 62 -31.69 6.53 14.01
CA ASP A 62 -31.58 6.80 12.57
C ASP A 62 -30.31 6.16 11.96
N PRO A 63 -30.36 4.85 11.64
CA PRO A 63 -29.22 4.09 11.14
C PRO A 63 -28.67 4.57 9.79
N GLY A 64 -29.45 5.35 9.02
CA GLY A 64 -29.08 5.89 7.72
C GLY A 64 -28.49 7.29 7.78
N SER A 65 -28.31 7.88 8.96
CA SER A 65 -27.93 9.27 9.12
C SER A 65 -26.50 9.55 8.62
N ALA A 66 -26.37 10.19 7.46
CA ALA A 66 -25.09 10.67 6.95
C ALA A 66 -24.47 11.72 7.89
N TYR A 67 -25.29 12.55 8.53
CA TYR A 67 -24.83 13.56 9.47
C TYR A 67 -24.24 12.93 10.74
N ALA A 68 -24.80 11.81 11.23
CA ALA A 68 -24.22 11.07 12.35
C ALA A 68 -22.82 10.53 12.01
N VAL A 69 -22.64 10.01 10.80
CA VAL A 69 -21.33 9.54 10.31
C VAL A 69 -20.32 10.68 10.19
N GLU A 70 -20.74 11.83 9.63
CA GLU A 70 -19.87 13.00 9.51
C GLU A 70 -19.45 13.56 10.89
N LEU A 71 -20.36 13.57 11.86
CA LEU A 71 -20.05 14.00 13.23
C LEU A 71 -19.12 13.00 13.93
N LEU A 72 -19.28 11.70 13.65
CA LEU A 72 -18.42 10.64 14.18
C LEU A 72 -16.96 10.84 13.74
N GLY A 73 -16.73 11.05 12.45
CA GLY A 73 -15.37 11.29 11.92
C GLY A 73 -14.75 12.56 12.49
N ARG A 74 -15.51 13.67 12.55
CA ARG A 74 -15.03 14.92 13.16
C ARG A 74 -14.64 14.77 14.63
N LEU A 75 -15.44 14.01 15.40
CA LEU A 75 -15.13 13.72 16.79
C LEU A 75 -13.84 12.89 16.90
N ALA A 76 -13.69 11.87 16.05
CA ALA A 76 -12.52 11.01 16.04
C ALA A 76 -11.23 11.77 15.68
N ASP A 77 -11.27 12.60 14.63
CA ASP A 77 -10.15 13.45 14.22
C ASP A 77 -9.74 14.43 15.32
N SER A 78 -10.71 15.16 15.88
CA SER A 78 -10.47 16.11 16.97
C SER A 78 -9.89 15.41 18.21
N ALA A 79 -10.45 14.27 18.58
CA ALA A 79 -9.96 13.51 19.73
C ALA A 79 -8.56 12.94 19.51
N SER A 80 -8.27 12.43 18.31
CA SER A 80 -6.94 11.93 17.95
C SER A 80 -5.88 13.03 17.98
N GLN A 81 -6.19 14.21 17.43
CA GLN A 81 -5.33 15.39 17.48
C GLN A 81 -5.04 15.86 18.92
N ASN A 82 -5.96 15.63 19.85
CA ASN A 82 -5.81 15.95 21.26
C ASN A 82 -5.16 14.81 22.08
N GLY A 83 -4.66 13.76 21.43
CA GLY A 83 -3.90 12.67 22.06
C GLY A 83 -4.73 11.51 22.60
N PHE A 84 -6.03 11.44 22.30
CA PHE A 84 -6.84 10.28 22.66
C PHE A 84 -6.66 9.15 21.64
N SER A 85 -5.81 8.19 21.99
CA SER A 85 -5.44 7.07 21.10
C SER A 85 -6.59 6.12 20.77
N GLY A 86 -7.63 6.02 21.62
CA GLY A 86 -8.78 5.12 21.41
C GLY A 86 -9.90 5.67 20.53
N ALA A 87 -9.79 6.90 20.04
CA ALA A 87 -10.84 7.56 19.25
C ALA A 87 -11.16 6.80 17.95
N GLN A 88 -10.11 6.32 17.28
CA GLN A 88 -10.18 5.61 16.01
C GLN A 88 -10.88 4.24 16.14
N GLU A 89 -10.63 3.52 17.24
CA GLU A 89 -11.31 2.24 17.54
C GLU A 89 -12.80 2.44 17.81
N LEU A 90 -13.16 3.51 18.51
CA LEU A 90 -14.56 3.85 18.79
C LEU A 90 -15.30 4.23 17.51
N GLU A 91 -14.67 5.02 16.63
CA GLU A 91 -15.21 5.33 15.30
C GLU A 91 -15.46 4.05 14.50
N ALA A 92 -14.45 3.20 14.33
CA ALA A 92 -14.60 1.98 13.55
C ALA A 92 -15.67 1.03 14.10
N SER A 93 -15.79 0.93 15.43
CA SER A 93 -16.84 0.16 16.10
C SER A 93 -18.24 0.73 15.81
N ALA A 94 -18.40 2.06 15.91
CA ALA A 94 -19.65 2.73 15.63
C ALA A 94 -20.05 2.62 14.14
N LEU A 95 -19.10 2.74 13.20
CA LEU A 95 -19.34 2.54 11.77
C LEU A 95 -19.79 1.10 11.47
N LYS A 96 -19.13 0.09 12.06
CA LYS A 96 -19.55 -1.32 11.92
C LYS A 96 -20.97 -1.55 12.44
N LYS A 97 -21.32 -0.96 13.61
CA LYS A 97 -22.69 -1.02 14.16
C LYS A 97 -23.70 -0.34 13.23
N ALA A 98 -23.35 0.81 12.64
CA ALA A 98 -24.19 1.50 11.67
C ALA A 98 -24.48 0.63 10.45
N LEU A 99 -23.47 -0.06 9.91
CA LEU A 99 -23.63 -0.96 8.75
C LEU A 99 -24.44 -2.23 9.08
N THR A 100 -24.32 -2.75 10.30
CA THR A 100 -25.17 -3.85 10.76
C THR A 100 -26.65 -3.42 10.85
N ALA A 101 -26.91 -2.20 11.32
CA ALA A 101 -28.26 -1.67 11.46
C ALA A 101 -28.86 -1.18 10.13
N SER A 102 -28.02 -0.66 9.22
CA SER A 102 -28.39 -0.22 7.88
C SER A 102 -27.27 -0.55 6.89
N PRO A 103 -27.37 -1.70 6.20
CA PRO A 103 -26.37 -2.10 5.21
C PRO A 103 -26.23 -1.13 4.02
N LEU A 104 -27.24 -0.29 3.80
CA LEU A 104 -27.28 0.72 2.73
C LEU A 104 -26.83 2.10 3.20
N ASN A 105 -26.25 2.23 4.40
CA ASN A 105 -25.62 3.47 4.83
C ASN A 105 -24.29 3.68 4.07
N TRP A 106 -24.39 4.24 2.87
CA TRP A 106 -23.27 4.46 1.96
C TRP A 106 -22.20 5.40 2.54
N SER A 107 -22.61 6.37 3.36
CA SER A 107 -21.66 7.25 4.06
C SER A 107 -20.84 6.47 5.09
N ALA A 108 -21.47 5.57 5.86
CA ALA A 108 -20.75 4.73 6.81
C ALA A 108 -19.80 3.74 6.11
N ARG A 109 -20.17 3.24 4.92
CA ARG A 109 -19.28 2.37 4.11
C ARG A 109 -18.06 3.14 3.63
N GLU A 110 -18.26 4.34 3.09
CA GLU A 110 -17.16 5.20 2.64
C GLU A 110 -16.21 5.52 3.80
N ALA A 111 -16.74 6.02 4.93
CA ALA A 111 -15.91 6.35 6.10
C ALA A 111 -15.14 5.12 6.63
N LEU A 112 -15.77 3.94 6.65
CA LEU A 112 -15.10 2.71 7.08
C LEU A 112 -14.03 2.26 6.08
N THR A 113 -14.25 2.40 4.77
CA THR A 113 -13.22 2.16 3.75
C THR A 113 -12.03 3.06 3.98
N THR A 114 -12.25 4.37 4.16
CA THR A 114 -11.19 5.36 4.42
C THR A 114 -10.41 5.02 5.69
N PHE A 115 -11.10 4.63 6.76
CA PHE A 115 -10.48 4.17 8.00
C PHE A 115 -9.57 2.94 7.79
N LEU A 116 -10.09 1.90 7.13
CA LEU A 116 -9.34 0.66 6.90
C LEU A 116 -8.15 0.88 5.96
N ALA A 117 -8.34 1.73 4.95
CA ALA A 117 -7.28 2.16 4.04
C ALA A 117 -6.18 2.94 4.77
N ALA A 118 -6.51 3.81 5.71
CA ALA A 118 -5.50 4.53 6.51
C ALA A 118 -4.65 3.58 7.39
N ARG A 119 -5.21 2.44 7.82
CA ARG A 119 -4.51 1.42 8.62
C ARG A 119 -3.79 0.35 7.79
N GLY A 120 -4.05 0.28 6.49
CA GLY A 120 -3.61 -0.83 5.66
C GLY A 120 -4.25 -2.17 6.00
N ASP A 121 -5.48 -2.17 6.53
CA ASP A 121 -6.23 -3.39 6.82
C ASP A 121 -6.81 -3.99 5.53
N THR A 122 -5.95 -4.65 4.75
CA THR A 122 -6.31 -5.27 3.46
C THR A 122 -7.39 -6.37 3.63
N GLY A 123 -7.39 -7.08 4.75
CA GLY A 123 -8.41 -8.08 5.07
C GLY A 123 -9.78 -7.45 5.35
N GLY A 124 -9.81 -6.35 6.12
CA GLY A 124 -11.01 -5.56 6.36
C GLY A 124 -11.57 -4.94 5.09
N LEU A 125 -10.70 -4.41 4.22
CA LEU A 125 -11.10 -3.86 2.92
C LEU A 125 -11.72 -4.93 2.01
N GLU A 126 -11.12 -6.12 1.93
CA GLU A 126 -11.69 -7.23 1.13
C GLU A 126 -13.05 -7.69 1.69
N ALA A 127 -13.19 -7.75 3.01
CA ALA A 127 -14.47 -8.10 3.64
C ALA A 127 -15.56 -7.06 3.34
N LEU A 128 -15.22 -5.77 3.40
CA LEU A 128 -16.16 -4.68 3.08
C LEU A 128 -16.54 -4.67 1.59
N ALA A 129 -15.58 -4.95 0.71
CA ALA A 129 -15.80 -5.13 -0.72
C ALA A 129 -16.75 -6.31 -1.00
N GLY A 130 -16.56 -7.46 -0.36
CA GLY A 130 -17.44 -8.62 -0.47
C GLY A 130 -18.89 -8.31 -0.06
N GLN A 131 -19.08 -7.61 1.06
CA GLN A 131 -20.41 -7.16 1.50
C GLN A 131 -21.06 -6.19 0.51
N ALA A 132 -20.29 -5.27 -0.07
CA ALA A 132 -20.79 -4.35 -1.08
C ALA A 132 -21.22 -5.12 -2.34
N GLN A 133 -20.43 -6.10 -2.77
CA GLN A 133 -20.74 -6.94 -3.93
C GLN A 133 -22.06 -7.72 -3.75
N GLU A 134 -22.31 -8.28 -2.55
CA GLU A 134 -23.59 -8.95 -2.23
C GLU A 134 -24.78 -7.99 -2.38
N LEU A 135 -24.64 -6.74 -1.93
CA LEU A 135 -25.68 -5.72 -2.05
C LEU A 135 -25.94 -5.28 -3.49
N ALA A 136 -24.93 -5.38 -4.37
CA ALA A 136 -25.08 -5.05 -5.78
C ALA A 136 -26.06 -6.01 -6.50
N GLY A 137 -26.18 -7.26 -6.03
CA GLY A 137 -27.09 -8.27 -6.57
C GLY A 137 -28.52 -8.23 -6.00
N ALA A 138 -28.76 -7.48 -4.92
CA ALA A 138 -29.99 -7.57 -4.14
C ALA A 138 -30.98 -6.40 -4.35
N GLY A 139 -30.60 -5.35 -5.08
CA GLY A 139 -31.37 -4.10 -5.17
C GLY A 139 -31.67 -3.60 -6.58
N GLY A 140 -32.28 -2.42 -6.65
CA GLY A 140 -32.48 -1.68 -7.91
C GLY A 140 -31.18 -1.07 -8.46
N GLU A 141 -31.27 -0.45 -9.65
CA GLU A 141 -30.10 0.12 -10.36
C GLU A 141 -29.35 1.18 -9.52
N GLU A 142 -30.07 1.97 -8.71
CA GLU A 142 -29.52 2.97 -7.78
C GLU A 142 -28.66 2.32 -6.68
N GLN A 143 -29.19 1.29 -6.01
CA GLN A 143 -28.46 0.54 -4.99
C GLN A 143 -27.27 -0.19 -5.60
N ARG A 144 -27.44 -0.80 -6.77
CA ARG A 144 -26.36 -1.47 -7.48
C ARG A 144 -25.23 -0.50 -7.78
N TYR A 145 -25.54 0.70 -8.26
CA TYR A 145 -24.53 1.72 -8.52
C TYR A 145 -23.73 2.08 -7.26
N CYS A 146 -24.40 2.38 -6.15
CA CYS A 146 -23.72 2.70 -4.88
C CYS A 146 -22.88 1.52 -4.34
N ALA A 147 -23.41 0.30 -4.47
CA ALA A 147 -22.71 -0.91 -4.06
C ALA A 147 -21.42 -1.13 -4.88
N LEU A 148 -21.48 -0.93 -6.20
CA LEU A 148 -20.30 -1.04 -7.08
C LEU A 148 -19.26 0.04 -6.76
N LEU A 149 -19.66 1.28 -6.45
CA LEU A 149 -18.73 2.33 -6.01
C LEU A 149 -18.05 1.96 -4.69
N ALA A 150 -18.79 1.40 -3.73
CA ALA A 150 -18.24 0.97 -2.44
C ALA A 150 -17.26 -0.21 -2.60
N ASP A 151 -17.60 -1.19 -3.44
CA ASP A 151 -16.70 -2.30 -3.80
C ASP A 151 -15.43 -1.77 -4.48
N LEU A 152 -15.59 -0.89 -5.47
CA LEU A 152 -14.49 -0.25 -6.18
C LEU A 152 -13.56 0.51 -5.23
N ALA A 153 -14.12 1.37 -4.37
CA ALA A 153 -13.33 2.15 -3.41
C ALA A 153 -12.52 1.23 -2.48
N ALA A 154 -13.16 0.20 -1.92
CA ALA A 154 -12.50 -0.71 -0.98
C ALA A 154 -11.36 -1.51 -1.64
N ARG A 155 -11.62 -2.13 -2.81
CA ARG A 155 -10.60 -2.92 -3.52
C ARG A 155 -9.47 -2.07 -4.06
N ALA A 156 -9.77 -0.89 -4.61
CA ALA A 156 -8.75 0.01 -5.13
C ALA A 156 -7.85 0.53 -4.00
N SER A 157 -8.43 0.82 -2.83
CA SER A 157 -7.67 1.26 -1.65
C SER A 157 -6.76 0.17 -1.07
N ALA A 158 -7.03 -1.11 -1.34
CA ALA A 158 -6.18 -2.21 -0.88
C ALA A 158 -4.91 -2.39 -1.73
N LEU A 159 -4.90 -1.99 -3.00
CA LEU A 159 -3.77 -2.26 -3.90
C LEU A 159 -2.44 -1.64 -3.47
N PRO A 160 -2.36 -0.36 -3.03
CA PRO A 160 -1.10 0.22 -2.58
C PRO A 160 -0.51 -0.49 -1.35
N TRP A 161 -1.37 -1.04 -0.49
CA TRP A 161 -0.96 -1.83 0.67
C TRP A 161 -0.45 -3.20 0.27
N LEU A 162 -1.13 -3.89 -0.66
CA LEU A 162 -0.63 -5.15 -1.21
C LEU A 162 0.73 -4.98 -1.89
N GLU A 163 0.92 -3.89 -2.65
CA GLU A 163 2.21 -3.53 -3.25
C GLU A 163 3.29 -3.30 -2.18
N SER A 164 2.98 -2.54 -1.13
CA SER A 164 3.90 -2.24 -0.03
C SER A 164 4.29 -3.50 0.75
N GLU A 165 3.32 -4.36 1.07
CA GLU A 165 3.54 -5.64 1.73
C GLU A 165 4.38 -6.59 0.88
N ALA A 166 4.13 -6.65 -0.44
CA ALA A 166 4.92 -7.45 -1.36
C ALA A 166 6.37 -6.93 -1.45
N TYR A 167 6.56 -5.62 -1.57
CA TYR A 167 7.89 -4.99 -1.55
C TYR A 167 8.66 -5.29 -0.26
N LEU A 168 8.02 -5.20 0.91
CA LEU A 168 8.64 -5.57 2.18
C LEU A 168 8.98 -7.06 2.27
N SER A 169 8.18 -7.91 1.63
CA SER A 169 8.35 -9.37 1.63
C SER A 169 9.54 -9.83 0.80
N LEU A 170 10.04 -9.01 -0.15
CA LEU A 170 11.28 -9.26 -0.89
C LEU A 170 12.49 -9.56 0.01
N ASN A 171 12.44 -9.07 1.25
CA ASN A 171 13.51 -9.17 2.23
C ASN A 171 13.20 -10.11 3.40
N LYS A 172 12.03 -10.79 3.39
CA LYS A 172 11.51 -11.51 4.56
C LYS A 172 10.92 -12.88 4.23
N SER A 173 10.04 -12.95 3.24
CA SER A 173 9.19 -14.13 3.00
C SER A 173 8.83 -14.26 1.53
N ALA A 174 9.35 -15.32 0.89
CA ALA A 174 9.01 -15.62 -0.51
C ALA A 174 7.54 -16.02 -0.66
N GLU A 175 6.99 -16.73 0.33
CA GLU A 175 5.59 -17.13 0.35
C GLU A 175 4.67 -15.91 0.33
N THR A 176 4.91 -14.96 1.24
CA THR A 176 4.14 -13.71 1.31
C THR A 176 4.32 -12.88 0.05
N LEU A 177 5.52 -12.84 -0.55
CA LEU A 177 5.73 -12.17 -1.83
C LEU A 177 4.82 -12.73 -2.93
N PHE A 178 4.77 -14.05 -3.11
CA PHE A 178 3.91 -14.67 -4.13
C PHE A 178 2.43 -14.50 -3.83
N GLU A 179 2.04 -14.64 -2.56
CA GLU A 179 0.66 -14.41 -2.11
C GLU A 179 0.20 -13.00 -2.46
N LYS A 180 0.98 -11.98 -2.09
CA LYS A 180 0.62 -10.57 -2.30
C LYS A 180 0.71 -10.17 -3.77
N ALA A 181 1.65 -10.73 -4.54
CA ALA A 181 1.68 -10.53 -5.98
C ALA A 181 0.44 -11.07 -6.69
N SER A 182 -0.01 -12.27 -6.31
CA SER A 182 -1.25 -12.86 -6.82
C SER A 182 -2.49 -12.05 -6.41
N ALA A 183 -2.57 -11.66 -5.13
CA ALA A 183 -3.67 -10.84 -4.61
C ALA A 183 -3.74 -9.47 -5.30
N TYR A 184 -2.61 -8.83 -5.54
CA TYR A 184 -2.54 -7.56 -6.27
C TYR A 184 -3.08 -7.70 -7.68
N GLU A 185 -2.63 -8.69 -8.46
CA GLU A 185 -3.10 -8.91 -9.84
C GLU A 185 -4.62 -9.15 -9.86
N ALA A 186 -5.11 -10.06 -9.02
CA ALA A 186 -6.54 -10.36 -8.92
C ALA A 186 -7.36 -9.12 -8.53
N GLY A 187 -6.85 -8.32 -7.59
CA GLY A 187 -7.45 -7.06 -7.18
C GLY A 187 -7.49 -6.03 -8.31
N ALA A 188 -6.38 -5.83 -9.03
CA ALA A 188 -6.29 -4.89 -10.14
C ALA A 188 -7.26 -5.23 -11.28
N VAL A 189 -7.40 -6.51 -11.62
CA VAL A 189 -8.38 -6.99 -12.62
C VAL A 189 -9.80 -6.65 -12.18
N LYS A 190 -10.14 -6.91 -10.92
CA LYS A 190 -11.48 -6.58 -10.36
C LYS A 190 -11.73 -5.07 -10.36
N VAL A 191 -10.77 -4.26 -9.92
CA VAL A 191 -10.87 -2.80 -9.91
C VAL A 191 -11.12 -2.27 -11.32
N ARG A 192 -10.41 -2.76 -12.33
CA ARG A 192 -10.63 -2.39 -13.73
C ARG A 192 -12.03 -2.78 -14.23
N ALA A 193 -12.50 -3.99 -13.89
CA ALA A 193 -13.83 -4.46 -14.27
C ALA A 193 -14.94 -3.63 -13.61
N LEU A 194 -14.84 -3.38 -12.30
CA LEU A 194 -15.77 -2.57 -11.53
C LEU A 194 -15.84 -1.13 -12.07
N LYS A 195 -14.68 -0.51 -12.32
CA LYS A 195 -14.62 0.82 -12.94
C LYS A 195 -15.31 0.84 -14.30
N GLY A 196 -15.05 -0.15 -15.15
CA GLY A 196 -15.72 -0.27 -16.44
C GLY A 196 -17.23 -0.45 -16.32
N GLU A 197 -17.72 -1.12 -15.27
CA GLU A 197 -19.14 -1.29 -15.00
C GLU A 197 -19.79 0.01 -14.49
N THR A 198 -19.17 0.70 -13.55
CA THR A 198 -19.67 2.00 -13.04
C THR A 198 -19.70 3.07 -14.13
N ASP A 199 -18.68 3.07 -15.01
CA ASP A 199 -18.61 3.99 -16.15
C ASP A 199 -19.73 3.68 -17.17
N LYS A 200 -20.05 2.41 -17.42
CA LYS A 200 -21.18 2.00 -18.28
C LYS A 200 -22.54 2.40 -17.70
N ILE A 201 -22.77 2.20 -16.41
CA ILE A 201 -24.02 2.60 -15.74
C ILE A 201 -24.19 4.12 -15.83
N THR A 202 -23.13 4.88 -15.53
CA THR A 202 -23.12 6.34 -15.64
C THR A 202 -23.37 6.83 -17.07
N ALA A 203 -22.78 6.18 -18.08
CA ALA A 203 -22.98 6.55 -19.48
C ALA A 203 -24.43 6.30 -19.95
N LYS A 204 -25.08 5.25 -19.43
CA LYS A 204 -26.48 4.91 -19.72
C LYS A 204 -27.46 5.87 -19.04
N ASP A 205 -27.20 6.24 -17.78
CA ASP A 205 -27.99 7.21 -17.03
C ASP A 205 -27.07 8.14 -16.20
N PRO A 206 -26.74 9.34 -16.70
CA PRO A 206 -25.95 10.30 -15.95
C PRO A 206 -26.61 10.75 -14.63
N GLY A 207 -27.94 10.65 -14.54
CA GLY A 207 -28.71 10.98 -13.34
C GLY A 207 -28.48 10.01 -12.18
N ILE A 208 -27.90 8.83 -12.42
CA ILE A 208 -27.63 7.83 -11.40
C ILE A 208 -26.67 8.32 -10.30
N LYS A 209 -25.80 9.29 -10.62
CA LYS A 209 -24.83 9.85 -9.67
C LYS A 209 -25.49 10.51 -8.45
N LYS A 210 -26.72 11.00 -8.58
CA LYS A 210 -27.43 11.69 -7.47
C LYS A 210 -27.80 10.77 -6.30
N TYR A 211 -27.77 9.45 -6.50
CA TYR A 211 -28.13 8.45 -5.48
C TYR A 211 -26.94 8.05 -4.60
N ALA A 212 -25.71 8.30 -5.05
CA ALA A 212 -24.50 8.03 -4.28
C ALA A 212 -24.06 9.28 -3.51
N PRO A 213 -23.61 9.15 -2.25
CA PRO A 213 -22.95 10.26 -1.56
C PRO A 213 -21.75 10.77 -2.35
N ALA A 214 -21.57 12.08 -2.42
CA ALA A 214 -20.45 12.69 -3.16
C ALA A 214 -19.08 12.20 -2.67
N ALA A 215 -18.95 11.98 -1.35
CA ALA A 215 -17.74 11.41 -0.76
C ALA A 215 -17.43 10.00 -1.30
N LEU A 216 -18.45 9.14 -1.45
CA LEU A 216 -18.28 7.79 -1.98
C LEU A 216 -17.85 7.82 -3.46
N VAL A 217 -18.48 8.67 -4.26
CA VAL A 217 -18.09 8.87 -5.67
C VAL A 217 -16.63 9.32 -5.73
N SER A 218 -16.27 10.37 -4.99
CA SER A 218 -14.91 10.91 -4.96
C SER A 218 -13.89 9.88 -4.48
N ALA A 219 -14.17 9.15 -3.40
CA ALA A 219 -13.28 8.12 -2.85
C ALA A 219 -13.04 7.01 -3.87
N SER A 220 -14.09 6.54 -4.56
CA SER A 220 -13.97 5.52 -5.59
C SER A 220 -13.18 5.99 -6.82
N GLU A 221 -13.39 7.22 -7.28
CA GLU A 221 -12.70 7.79 -8.45
C GLU A 221 -11.22 8.02 -8.17
N VAL A 222 -10.88 8.58 -7.00
CA VAL A 222 -9.48 8.80 -6.57
C VAL A 222 -8.78 7.46 -6.37
N ALA A 223 -9.35 6.55 -5.57
CA ALA A 223 -8.71 5.26 -5.29
C ALA A 223 -8.49 4.45 -6.57
N ALA A 224 -9.49 4.39 -7.47
CA ALA A 224 -9.35 3.70 -8.74
C ALA A 224 -8.34 4.39 -9.69
N GLY A 225 -8.31 5.73 -9.69
CA GLY A 225 -7.34 6.51 -10.45
C GLY A 225 -5.90 6.20 -10.02
N ASP A 226 -5.63 6.18 -8.72
CA ASP A 226 -4.32 5.84 -8.17
C ASP A 226 -3.96 4.37 -8.42
N ALA A 227 -4.89 3.46 -8.15
CA ALA A 227 -4.73 2.01 -8.34
C ALA A 227 -4.40 1.61 -9.79
N LEU A 228 -4.99 2.31 -10.76
CA LEU A 228 -4.85 1.98 -12.19
C LEU A 228 -3.85 2.90 -12.93
N ARG A 229 -3.15 3.78 -12.21
CA ARG A 229 -2.27 4.80 -12.82
C ARG A 229 -1.10 4.21 -13.60
N ASP A 230 -0.56 3.07 -13.14
CA ASP A 230 0.66 2.48 -13.68
C ASP A 230 0.35 1.13 -14.36
N SER A 231 0.01 1.19 -15.65
CA SER A 231 -0.30 -0.01 -16.43
C SER A 231 0.91 -0.92 -16.63
N GLU A 232 2.10 -0.35 -16.76
CA GLU A 232 3.33 -1.12 -16.92
C GLU A 232 3.65 -1.93 -15.66
N ALA A 233 3.47 -1.35 -14.48
CA ALA A 233 3.64 -2.07 -13.22
C ALA A 233 2.64 -3.24 -13.08
N MET A 234 1.38 -3.02 -13.43
CA MET A 234 0.35 -4.09 -13.43
C MET A 234 0.72 -5.23 -14.39
N GLU A 235 1.18 -4.90 -15.59
CA GLU A 235 1.62 -5.90 -16.58
C GLU A 235 2.86 -6.66 -16.11
N ALA A 236 3.81 -5.98 -15.47
CA ALA A 236 5.00 -6.61 -14.89
C ALA A 236 4.63 -7.62 -13.78
N ILE A 237 3.67 -7.28 -12.92
CA ILE A 237 3.18 -8.17 -11.86
C ILE A 237 2.45 -9.38 -12.44
N ALA A 238 1.57 -9.17 -13.43
CA ALA A 238 0.90 -10.28 -14.13
C ALA A 238 1.93 -11.19 -14.83
N GLY A 239 2.91 -10.62 -15.53
CA GLY A 239 4.01 -11.35 -16.16
C GLY A 239 4.85 -12.15 -15.15
N PHE A 240 5.09 -11.58 -13.97
CA PHE A 240 5.74 -12.27 -12.87
C PHE A 240 4.93 -13.48 -12.38
N ASN A 241 3.63 -13.31 -12.13
CA ASN A 241 2.76 -14.39 -11.64
C ASN A 241 2.62 -15.52 -12.65
N VAL A 242 2.43 -15.18 -13.94
CA VAL A 242 2.39 -16.17 -15.03
C VAL A 242 3.69 -16.96 -15.06
N ARG A 243 4.84 -16.29 -15.02
CA ARG A 243 6.15 -16.95 -15.04
C ARG A 243 6.37 -17.81 -13.80
N ALA A 244 6.00 -17.32 -12.61
CA ALA A 244 6.12 -18.07 -11.36
C ALA A 244 5.22 -19.32 -11.33
N ALA A 245 4.10 -19.31 -12.05
CA ALA A 245 3.21 -20.46 -12.19
C ALA A 245 3.72 -21.47 -13.24
N SER A 246 4.26 -20.99 -14.36
CA SER A 246 4.67 -21.85 -15.48
C SER A 246 6.10 -22.37 -15.39
N ASP A 247 6.99 -21.65 -14.73
CA ASP A 247 8.43 -21.93 -14.68
C ASP A 247 8.88 -22.17 -13.23
N LYS A 248 9.04 -23.46 -12.88
CA LYS A 248 9.49 -23.88 -11.55
C LYS A 248 10.90 -23.40 -11.22
N ALA A 249 11.78 -23.27 -12.23
CA ALA A 249 13.15 -22.83 -12.03
C ALA A 249 13.18 -21.33 -11.71
N PHE A 250 12.37 -20.53 -12.41
CA PHE A 250 12.16 -19.12 -12.08
C PHE A 250 11.62 -18.95 -10.66
N ARG A 251 10.52 -19.65 -10.32
CA ARG A 251 9.93 -19.58 -8.97
C ARG A 251 10.97 -19.92 -7.91
N LYS A 252 11.75 -21.00 -8.12
CA LYS A 252 12.78 -21.40 -7.17
C LYS A 252 13.91 -20.38 -7.06
N GLY A 253 14.30 -19.76 -8.17
CA GLY A 253 15.26 -18.66 -8.20
C GLY A 253 14.82 -17.48 -7.33
N VAL A 254 13.55 -17.06 -7.46
CA VAL A 254 12.97 -15.99 -6.64
C VAL A 254 12.93 -16.37 -5.16
N GLU A 255 12.50 -17.60 -4.82
CA GLU A 255 12.50 -18.09 -3.42
C GLU A 255 13.89 -18.00 -2.78
N LEU A 256 14.92 -18.50 -3.47
CA LEU A 256 16.29 -18.45 -2.98
C LEU A 256 16.80 -17.02 -2.88
N THR A 257 16.43 -16.14 -3.81
CA THR A 257 16.81 -14.71 -3.75
C THR A 257 16.25 -14.05 -2.49
N VAL A 258 14.97 -14.26 -2.17
CA VAL A 258 14.34 -13.70 -0.96
C VAL A 258 14.97 -14.28 0.32
N GLN A 259 15.30 -15.58 0.34
CA GLN A 259 16.03 -16.18 1.46
C GLN A 259 17.43 -15.57 1.62
N GLY A 260 18.13 -15.33 0.51
CA GLY A 260 19.40 -14.62 0.49
C GLY A 260 19.29 -13.22 1.09
N ASN A 261 18.25 -12.46 0.72
CA ASN A 261 17.99 -11.12 1.26
C ASN A 261 17.78 -11.16 2.78
N ALA A 262 17.01 -12.13 3.28
CA ALA A 262 16.77 -12.30 4.71
C ALA A 262 18.07 -12.62 5.49
N SER A 263 18.96 -13.45 4.93
CA SER A 263 20.29 -13.70 5.51
C SER A 263 21.22 -12.50 5.41
N LEU A 264 21.17 -11.74 4.32
CA LEU A 264 21.98 -10.53 4.13
C LEU A 264 21.65 -9.47 5.20
N ILE A 265 20.36 -9.28 5.53
CA ILE A 265 19.93 -8.37 6.60
C ILE A 265 20.54 -8.75 7.96
N LYS A 266 20.68 -10.06 8.21
CA LYS A 266 21.32 -10.60 9.43
C LYS A 266 22.85 -10.58 9.36
N LYS A 267 23.44 -10.08 8.26
CA LYS A 267 24.88 -10.10 7.97
C LYS A 267 25.48 -11.51 7.88
N GLU A 268 24.65 -12.50 7.53
CA GLU A 268 25.07 -13.89 7.30
C GLU A 268 25.61 -14.03 5.87
N TYR A 269 26.70 -13.32 5.54
CA TYR A 269 27.15 -13.13 4.15
C TYR A 269 27.41 -14.44 3.40
N ALA A 270 28.05 -15.43 4.03
CA ALA A 270 28.32 -16.73 3.41
C ALA A 270 27.02 -17.46 3.02
N GLN A 271 26.00 -17.40 3.88
CA GLN A 271 24.70 -18.00 3.63
C GLN A 271 23.93 -17.24 2.56
N ALA A 272 23.92 -15.90 2.62
CA ALA A 272 23.32 -15.07 1.58
C ALA A 272 23.92 -15.36 0.20
N ARG A 273 25.26 -15.44 0.10
CA ARG A 273 25.97 -15.81 -1.13
C ARG A 273 25.54 -17.18 -1.66
N ALA A 274 25.44 -18.18 -0.80
CA ALA A 274 25.02 -19.53 -1.20
C ALA A 274 23.60 -19.51 -1.78
N PHE A 275 22.68 -18.75 -1.18
CA PHE A 275 21.33 -18.58 -1.69
C PHE A 275 21.29 -17.88 -3.05
N TYR A 276 22.00 -16.76 -3.23
CA TYR A 276 22.03 -16.06 -4.52
C TYR A 276 22.70 -16.87 -5.62
N GLN A 277 23.77 -17.60 -5.32
CA GLN A 277 24.40 -18.52 -6.26
C GLN A 277 23.44 -19.66 -6.63
N GLY A 278 22.73 -20.21 -5.65
CA GLY A 278 21.65 -21.16 -5.89
C GLY A 278 20.58 -20.58 -6.82
N ALA A 279 20.12 -19.36 -6.55
CA ALA A 279 19.14 -18.67 -7.37
C ALA A 279 19.60 -18.54 -8.83
N LEU A 280 20.85 -18.13 -9.05
CA LEU A 280 21.44 -17.99 -10.38
C LEU A 280 21.71 -19.34 -11.07
N ASN A 281 21.90 -20.42 -10.32
CA ASN A 281 22.01 -21.77 -10.88
C ASN A 281 20.64 -22.28 -11.39
N TYR A 282 19.55 -21.96 -10.69
CA TYR A 282 18.20 -22.28 -11.15
C TYR A 282 17.75 -21.35 -12.28
N TYR A 283 18.02 -20.05 -12.16
CA TYR A 283 17.57 -19.04 -13.12
C TYR A 283 18.65 -17.98 -13.38
N PRO A 284 19.58 -18.21 -14.33
CA PRO A 284 20.72 -17.33 -14.58
C PRO A 284 20.36 -15.89 -14.97
N ALA A 285 19.18 -15.70 -15.57
CA ALA A 285 18.65 -14.41 -15.99
C ALA A 285 18.01 -13.61 -14.83
N LEU A 286 18.05 -14.09 -13.59
CA LEU A 286 17.51 -13.36 -12.43
C LEU A 286 18.48 -12.26 -12.01
N VAL A 287 18.41 -11.13 -12.70
CA VAL A 287 19.32 -9.99 -12.52
C VAL A 287 19.32 -9.45 -11.08
N ASP A 288 18.18 -9.50 -10.38
CA ASP A 288 18.10 -9.12 -8.96
C ASP A 288 19.03 -9.97 -8.07
N ALA A 289 19.00 -11.30 -8.19
CA ALA A 289 19.91 -12.17 -7.45
C ALA A 289 21.38 -11.84 -7.71
N ARG A 290 21.72 -11.46 -8.95
CA ARG A 290 23.08 -11.04 -9.32
C ARG A 290 23.46 -9.71 -8.65
N ARG A 291 22.51 -8.77 -8.56
CA ARG A 291 22.68 -7.51 -7.84
C ARG A 291 22.88 -7.75 -6.34
N GLN A 292 22.05 -8.57 -5.72
CA GLN A 292 22.15 -8.85 -4.28
C GLN A 292 23.41 -9.64 -3.93
N LEU A 293 23.93 -10.47 -4.85
CA LEU A 293 25.24 -11.09 -4.70
C LEU A 293 26.37 -10.06 -4.67
N ALA A 294 26.33 -9.06 -5.55
CA ALA A 294 27.29 -7.96 -5.54
C ALA A 294 27.18 -7.13 -4.25
N GLU A 295 25.96 -6.84 -3.78
CA GLU A 295 25.72 -6.15 -2.51
C GLU A 295 26.31 -6.93 -1.32
N ALA A 296 26.12 -8.26 -1.28
CA ALA A 296 26.69 -9.10 -0.22
C ALA A 296 28.23 -9.09 -0.23
N ASP A 297 28.84 -9.18 -1.42
CA ASP A 297 30.29 -9.06 -1.57
C ASP A 297 30.79 -7.66 -1.15
N PHE A 298 30.06 -6.59 -1.49
CA PHE A 298 30.38 -5.23 -1.08
C PHE A 298 30.31 -5.05 0.44
N GLN A 299 29.21 -5.44 1.08
CA GLN A 299 29.04 -5.26 2.53
C GLN A 299 30.09 -6.05 3.33
N GLU A 300 30.38 -7.30 2.93
CA GLU A 300 31.42 -8.11 3.56
C GLU A 300 32.82 -7.50 3.32
N GLY A 301 33.12 -7.10 2.08
CA GLY A 301 34.39 -6.47 1.73
C GLY A 301 34.64 -5.14 2.44
N ALA A 302 33.62 -4.28 2.51
CA ALA A 302 33.67 -3.01 3.21
C ALA A 302 33.80 -3.20 4.74
N ALA A 303 33.14 -4.21 5.32
CA ALA A 303 33.27 -4.53 6.73
C ALA A 303 34.69 -5.00 7.08
N LEU A 304 35.26 -5.91 6.29
CA LEU A 304 36.66 -6.36 6.47
C LEU A 304 37.65 -5.20 6.34
N ALA A 305 37.45 -4.35 5.33
CA ALA A 305 38.25 -3.15 5.14
C ALA A 305 38.19 -2.20 6.35
N ALA A 306 36.99 -1.91 6.85
CA ALA A 306 36.78 -1.02 7.99
C ALA A 306 37.37 -1.57 9.29
N ALA A 307 37.35 -2.89 9.48
CA ALA A 307 37.97 -3.55 10.62
C ALA A 307 39.51 -3.64 10.51
N GLY A 308 40.09 -3.33 9.35
CA GLY A 308 41.51 -3.58 9.06
C GLY A 308 41.84 -5.07 8.95
N GLU A 309 40.82 -5.92 8.86
CA GLU A 309 40.96 -7.38 8.83
C GLU A 309 41.15 -7.85 7.39
N ASN A 310 42.22 -8.63 7.15
CA ASN A 310 42.46 -9.33 5.89
C ASN A 310 42.23 -8.46 4.62
N GLN A 311 43.02 -7.39 4.47
CA GLN A 311 42.92 -6.43 3.36
C GLN A 311 42.86 -7.10 1.97
N LYS A 312 43.56 -8.23 1.77
CA LYS A 312 43.52 -8.99 0.51
C LYS A 312 42.13 -9.57 0.23
N ALA A 313 41.45 -10.10 1.25
CA ALA A 313 40.08 -10.61 1.12
C ALA A 313 39.09 -9.46 0.86
N ALA A 314 39.24 -8.33 1.56
CA ALA A 314 38.43 -7.14 1.33
C ALA A 314 38.53 -6.67 -0.14
N VAL A 315 39.74 -6.47 -0.65
CA VAL A 315 39.96 -6.05 -2.06
C VAL A 315 39.39 -7.08 -3.05
N LYS A 316 39.51 -8.38 -2.77
CA LYS A 316 38.95 -9.43 -3.64
C LYS A 316 37.43 -9.35 -3.71
N LEU A 317 36.76 -9.16 -2.59
CA LEU A 317 35.30 -9.04 -2.52
C LEU A 317 34.81 -7.75 -3.20
N LEU A 318 35.46 -6.61 -2.93
CA LEU A 318 35.11 -5.34 -3.55
C LEU A 318 35.30 -5.36 -5.08
N ASN A 319 36.35 -5.99 -5.61
CA ASN A 319 36.50 -6.17 -7.05
C ASN A 319 35.41 -7.07 -7.66
N LYS A 320 34.98 -8.10 -6.91
CA LYS A 320 33.89 -8.99 -7.32
C LYS A 320 32.55 -8.26 -7.34
N ALA A 321 32.27 -7.46 -6.32
CA ALA A 321 31.10 -6.59 -6.24
C ALA A 321 31.06 -5.58 -7.39
N TYR A 322 32.17 -4.87 -7.64
CA TYR A 322 32.33 -3.92 -8.74
C TYR A 322 32.04 -4.56 -10.12
N GLY A 323 32.61 -5.74 -10.37
CA GLY A 323 32.36 -6.50 -11.59
C GLY A 323 30.89 -6.95 -11.70
N GLY A 324 30.32 -7.41 -10.58
CA GLY A 324 28.91 -7.82 -10.48
C GLY A 324 27.94 -6.68 -10.77
N ALA A 325 28.11 -5.52 -10.12
CA ALA A 325 27.28 -4.34 -10.34
C ALA A 325 27.37 -3.85 -11.80
N THR A 326 28.58 -3.87 -12.39
CA THR A 326 28.77 -3.52 -13.81
C THR A 326 28.04 -4.48 -14.74
N ALA A 327 28.09 -5.78 -14.47
CA ALA A 327 27.37 -6.78 -15.26
C ALA A 327 25.84 -6.61 -15.14
N VAL A 328 25.34 -6.32 -13.93
CA VAL A 328 23.91 -6.03 -13.69
C VAL A 328 23.46 -4.81 -14.48
N ILE A 329 24.20 -3.70 -14.45
CA ILE A 329 23.86 -2.48 -15.23
C ILE A 329 23.73 -2.80 -16.73
N ALA A 330 24.69 -3.56 -17.26
CA ALA A 330 24.70 -3.93 -18.69
C ALA A 330 23.55 -4.87 -19.09
N GLU A 331 23.12 -5.75 -18.18
CA GLU A 331 22.06 -6.74 -18.42
C GLU A 331 20.66 -6.17 -18.17
N ALA A 332 20.48 -5.42 -17.08
CA ALA A 332 19.22 -4.80 -16.70
C ALA A 332 18.69 -3.84 -17.78
N SER A 333 19.59 -3.20 -18.54
CA SER A 333 19.26 -2.37 -19.70
C SER A 333 18.60 -3.16 -20.85
N LYS A 334 18.76 -4.49 -20.88
CA LYS A 334 18.24 -5.38 -21.94
C LYS A 334 16.99 -6.13 -21.50
N THR A 335 17.02 -6.68 -20.29
CA THR A 335 15.98 -7.62 -19.82
C THR A 335 15.10 -7.05 -18.71
N GLY A 336 15.49 -5.92 -18.12
CA GLY A 336 14.85 -5.37 -16.93
C GLY A 336 15.01 -6.26 -15.69
N ASN A 337 14.40 -5.82 -14.58
CA ASN A 337 14.24 -6.65 -13.39
C ASN A 337 12.96 -7.48 -13.53
N LEU A 338 13.06 -8.79 -13.30
CA LEU A 338 11.92 -9.72 -13.36
C LEU A 338 11.15 -9.81 -12.04
N ILE A 339 11.70 -9.29 -10.94
CA ILE A 339 11.00 -9.22 -9.65
C ILE A 339 10.19 -7.91 -9.60
N PRO A 340 8.85 -7.97 -9.40
CA PRO A 340 8.00 -6.80 -9.40
C PRO A 340 8.18 -5.95 -8.13
N PHE A 341 7.47 -4.81 -8.07
CA PHE A 341 7.42 -3.87 -6.94
C PHE A 341 8.69 -3.04 -6.71
N VAL A 342 9.76 -3.30 -7.45
CA VAL A 342 10.91 -2.38 -7.55
C VAL A 342 10.85 -1.68 -8.90
N LYS A 343 10.61 -0.36 -8.88
CA LYS A 343 10.61 0.44 -10.12
C LYS A 343 11.93 0.28 -10.87
N PRO A 344 11.93 0.13 -12.21
CA PRO A 344 13.16 -0.05 -12.99
C PRO A 344 14.22 1.03 -12.73
N ALA A 345 13.80 2.29 -12.67
CA ALA A 345 14.68 3.42 -12.35
C ALA A 345 15.30 3.29 -10.95
N LYS A 346 14.52 2.87 -9.95
CA LYS A 346 15.01 2.63 -8.59
C LYS A 346 16.03 1.49 -8.56
N PHE A 347 15.72 0.36 -9.21
CA PHE A 347 16.61 -0.80 -9.30
C PHE A 347 17.97 -0.43 -9.92
N LEU A 348 17.95 0.27 -11.06
CA LEU A 348 19.16 0.73 -11.73
C LEU A 348 19.90 1.78 -10.92
N GLY A 349 19.20 2.78 -10.36
CA GLY A 349 19.80 3.82 -9.53
C GLY A 349 20.52 3.25 -8.30
N GLU A 350 19.91 2.26 -7.62
CA GLU A 350 20.56 1.54 -6.52
C GLU A 350 21.79 0.75 -7.00
N THR A 351 21.72 0.12 -8.17
CA THR A 351 22.88 -0.61 -8.74
C THR A 351 24.04 0.33 -9.11
N TYR A 352 23.74 1.49 -9.70
CA TYR A 352 24.74 2.52 -9.97
C TYR A 352 25.35 3.07 -8.67
N SER A 353 24.53 3.25 -7.63
CA SER A 353 25.02 3.67 -6.31
C SER A 353 25.95 2.64 -5.68
N LEU A 354 25.66 1.34 -5.86
CA LEU A 354 26.54 0.25 -5.43
C LEU A 354 27.87 0.28 -6.20
N LYS A 355 27.85 0.44 -7.53
CA LYS A 355 29.08 0.60 -8.34
C LYS A 355 29.93 1.77 -7.84
N ALA A 356 29.31 2.92 -7.55
CA ALA A 356 30.02 4.08 -7.01
C ALA A 356 30.60 3.79 -5.61
N ALA A 357 29.83 3.13 -4.74
CA ALA A 357 30.30 2.72 -3.41
C ALA A 357 31.49 1.75 -3.47
N ASP A 358 31.45 0.76 -4.38
CA ASP A 358 32.56 -0.17 -4.61
C ASP A 358 33.84 0.56 -5.01
N LEU A 359 33.75 1.51 -5.93
CA LEU A 359 34.90 2.30 -6.39
C LEU A 359 35.49 3.16 -5.26
N ALA A 360 34.64 3.81 -4.46
CA ALA A 360 35.06 4.57 -3.29
C ALA A 360 35.71 3.67 -2.23
N ALA A 361 35.14 2.49 -1.97
CA ALA A 361 35.70 1.52 -1.03
C ALA A 361 37.05 0.97 -1.51
N LEU A 362 37.19 0.62 -2.79
CA LEU A 362 38.48 0.21 -3.38
C LEU A 362 39.54 1.30 -3.24
N ARG A 363 39.16 2.56 -3.47
CA ARG A 363 40.05 3.70 -3.28
C ARG A 363 40.51 3.85 -1.83
N ALA A 364 39.59 3.74 -0.87
CA ALA A 364 39.90 3.78 0.55
C ALA A 364 40.84 2.63 0.97
N VAL A 365 40.63 1.43 0.45
CA VAL A 365 41.39 0.24 0.84
C VAL A 365 42.76 0.16 0.18
N GLU A 366 42.87 0.46 -1.12
CA GLU A 366 44.13 0.32 -1.85
C GLU A 366 45.00 1.58 -1.79
N GLY A 367 44.40 2.75 -1.56
CA GLY A 367 45.10 4.03 -1.47
C GLY A 367 46.02 4.24 -2.69
N ALA A 368 47.31 4.48 -2.44
CA ALA A 368 48.31 4.68 -3.49
C ALA A 368 48.57 3.45 -4.37
N ARG A 369 48.14 2.24 -3.95
CA ARG A 369 48.31 1.01 -4.74
C ARG A 369 47.25 0.86 -5.84
N LEU A 370 46.15 1.62 -5.75
CA LEU A 370 45.09 1.58 -6.75
C LEU A 370 45.62 2.06 -8.10
N ARG A 371 45.51 1.22 -9.13
CA ARG A 371 45.94 1.55 -10.49
C ARG A 371 44.81 2.25 -11.25
N ASN A 372 45.16 3.07 -12.25
CA ASN A 372 44.22 3.77 -13.12
C ASN A 372 43.25 4.72 -12.37
N THR A 373 43.72 5.37 -11.30
CA THR A 373 42.90 6.23 -10.43
C THR A 373 42.07 7.25 -11.19
N ALA A 374 42.64 7.97 -12.16
CA ALA A 374 41.91 8.95 -12.97
C ALA A 374 40.80 8.34 -13.86
N ARG A 375 40.91 7.06 -14.24
CA ARG A 375 39.82 6.35 -14.93
C ARG A 375 38.74 5.99 -13.92
N LEU A 376 39.12 5.42 -12.78
CA LEU A 376 38.19 4.97 -11.74
C LEU A 376 37.41 6.14 -11.12
N GLU A 377 38.04 7.29 -10.94
CA GLU A 377 37.36 8.52 -10.50
C GLU A 377 36.28 8.98 -11.50
N ARG A 378 36.59 8.94 -12.81
CA ARG A 378 35.59 9.27 -13.85
C ARG A 378 34.44 8.27 -13.85
N GLU A 379 34.73 6.98 -13.67
CA GLU A 379 33.70 5.95 -13.57
C GLU A 379 32.85 6.09 -12.29
N PHE A 380 33.47 6.46 -11.17
CA PHE A 380 32.80 6.76 -9.91
C PHE A 380 31.81 7.91 -10.10
N LYS A 381 32.27 9.03 -10.66
CA LYS A 381 31.43 10.20 -10.89
C LYS A 381 30.28 9.89 -11.84
N ALA A 382 30.55 9.22 -12.96
CA ALA A 382 29.51 8.83 -13.91
C ALA A 382 28.46 7.90 -13.28
N ALA A 383 28.87 6.94 -12.46
CA ALA A 383 27.95 6.08 -11.74
C ALA A 383 27.13 6.84 -10.69
N LEU A 384 27.76 7.75 -9.94
CA LEU A 384 27.08 8.57 -8.94
C LEU A 384 26.05 9.52 -9.56
N ASP A 385 26.41 10.20 -10.65
CA ASP A 385 25.51 11.11 -11.38
C ASP A 385 24.29 10.36 -11.92
N GLU A 386 24.49 9.18 -12.52
CA GLU A 386 23.38 8.37 -13.03
C GLU A 386 22.52 7.78 -11.88
N ALA A 387 23.13 7.41 -10.74
CA ALA A 387 22.41 6.97 -9.56
C ALA A 387 21.46 8.05 -9.02
N LEU A 388 21.93 9.30 -8.92
CA LEU A 388 21.15 10.44 -8.44
C LEU A 388 20.06 10.86 -9.43
N LYS A 389 20.32 10.73 -10.73
CA LYS A 389 19.33 10.97 -11.78
C LYS A 389 18.17 9.97 -11.75
N LEU A 390 18.48 8.68 -11.55
CA LEU A 390 17.49 7.59 -11.57
C LEU A 390 16.77 7.41 -10.22
N ASN A 391 17.46 7.67 -9.11
CA ASN A 391 16.92 7.55 -7.75
C ASN A 391 17.38 8.73 -6.88
N PRO A 392 16.79 9.94 -7.04
CA PRO A 392 17.21 11.15 -6.31
C PRO A 392 17.11 11.03 -4.79
N GLU A 393 16.23 10.16 -4.29
CA GLU A 393 16.01 9.91 -2.87
C GLU A 393 16.92 8.80 -2.30
N GLY A 394 17.76 8.18 -3.14
CA GLY A 394 18.66 7.11 -2.77
C GLY A 394 19.69 7.54 -1.73
N ARG A 395 19.55 7.03 -0.50
CA ARG A 395 20.40 7.38 0.65
C ARG A 395 21.90 7.19 0.36
N LEU A 396 22.29 6.03 -0.18
CA LEU A 396 23.69 5.70 -0.47
C LEU A 396 24.32 6.70 -1.46
N ALA A 397 23.63 7.00 -2.57
CA ALA A 397 24.13 7.96 -3.55
C ALA A 397 24.25 9.37 -2.95
N ARG A 398 23.29 9.81 -2.13
CA ARG A 398 23.36 11.11 -1.46
C ARG A 398 24.51 11.20 -0.46
N GLU A 399 24.73 10.16 0.33
CA GLU A 399 25.87 10.08 1.26
C GLU A 399 27.22 10.08 0.51
N LEU A 400 27.31 9.38 -0.63
CA LEU A 400 28.49 9.40 -1.49
C LEU A 400 28.74 10.78 -2.12
N LEU A 401 27.69 11.46 -2.58
CA LEU A 401 27.79 12.83 -3.09
C LEU A 401 28.30 13.79 -2.02
N GLU A 402 27.73 13.73 -0.82
CA GLU A 402 28.16 14.58 0.28
C GLU A 402 29.65 14.39 0.59
N ARG A 403 30.12 13.14 0.68
CA ARG A 403 31.54 12.84 0.88
C ARG A 403 32.39 13.33 -0.30
N TYR A 404 32.00 13.03 -1.53
CA TYR A 404 32.74 13.43 -2.72
C TYR A 404 32.90 14.96 -2.82
N THR A 405 31.86 15.72 -2.45
CA THR A 405 31.94 17.19 -2.44
C THR A 405 32.88 17.76 -1.38
N LYS A 406 33.11 17.04 -0.27
CA LYS A 406 34.01 17.46 0.81
C LYS A 406 35.45 17.01 0.56
N ASP A 407 35.62 15.77 0.16
CA ASP A 407 36.91 15.07 0.22
C ASP A 407 37.49 14.75 -1.17
N GLY A 408 36.70 14.89 -2.23
CA GLY A 408 37.06 14.35 -3.56
C GLY A 408 36.91 12.83 -3.62
N PHE A 409 37.61 12.20 -4.57
CA PHE A 409 37.57 10.74 -4.80
C PHE A 409 38.52 9.92 -3.90
#